data_AF-A0A948XK79-F1
#
_entry.id   AF-A0A948XK79-F1
#
_cell.length_a   1.000
_cell.length_b   1.000
_cell.length_c   1.000
_cell.angle_alpha   90.00
_cell.angle_beta   90.00
_cell.angle_gamma   90.00
#
_symmetry.space_group_name_H-M   'P 1'
#
loop_
_entity.id
_entity.type
_entity.pdbx_description
1 polymer ?
#
loop_
_entity_poly.entity_id
_entity_poly.type
_entity_poly.pdbx_seq_one_letter_code
_entity_poly.pdbx_strand_id
1 'polypeptide(L)'
;MTVEEIITLLKSQENPKNVKGMARFGINSKNTLGISVPYLRKLAKEIGQTCLPAGRNHTLAQELWDSGFHEARLLAGFIDNHKEVTQKQMDAWVSDFDSWDVCDQVCSN
;
A
#
# COMPACT_ATOMS: atom_id res chain seq x y z
N MET A 1 1.44 0.42 15.17
CA MET A 1 0.50 -0.57 14.60
C MET A 1 1.32 -1.68 13.95
N THR A 2 0.93 -2.94 14.11
CA THR A 2 1.57 -4.07 13.43
C THR A 2 0.98 -4.30 12.04
N VAL A 3 1.64 -5.10 11.20
CA VAL A 3 1.12 -5.47 9.88
C VAL A 3 -0.24 -6.17 10.00
N GLU A 4 -0.43 -7.06 10.97
CA GLU A 4 -1.67 -7.81 11.16
C GLU A 4 -2.85 -6.89 11.53
N GLU A 5 -2.60 -5.90 12.39
CA GLU A 5 -3.59 -4.89 12.76
C GLU A 5 -4.02 -4.07 11.54
N ILE A 6 -3.05 -3.67 10.70
CA ILE A 6 -3.31 -2.89 9.49
C ILE A 6 -4.07 -3.73 8.47
N ILE A 7 -3.66 -4.97 8.19
CA ILE A 7 -4.37 -5.85 7.26
C ILE A 7 -5.79 -6.13 7.73
N THR A 8 -5.99 -6.33 9.04
CA THR A 8 -7.33 -6.49 9.63
C THR A 8 -8.18 -5.25 9.41
N LEU A 9 -7.62 -4.06 9.63
CA LEU A 9 -8.29 -2.79 9.38
C LEU A 9 -8.64 -2.62 7.90
N LEU A 10 -7.71 -2.87 6.98
CA LEU A 10 -7.96 -2.77 5.54
C LEU A 10 -9.09 -3.69 5.11
N LYS A 11 -9.08 -4.96 5.53
CA LYS A 11 -10.15 -5.91 5.24
C LYS A 11 -11.51 -5.44 5.77
N SER A 12 -11.56 -4.79 6.93
CA SER A 12 -12.80 -4.24 7.48
C SER A 12 -13.40 -3.10 6.65
N GLN A 13 -12.60 -2.48 5.78
CA GLN A 13 -13.01 -1.38 4.90
C GLN A 13 -13.26 -1.84 3.45
N GLU A 14 -13.30 -3.16 3.21
CA GLU A 14 -13.51 -3.72 1.87
C GLU A 14 -14.80 -3.18 1.23
N ASN A 15 -14.70 -2.81 -0.04
CA ASN A 15 -15.81 -2.35 -0.86
C ASN A 15 -15.84 -3.09 -2.21
N PRO A 16 -16.56 -4.22 -2.30
CA PRO A 16 -16.64 -5.02 -3.53
C PRO A 16 -17.25 -4.27 -4.73
N LYS A 17 -18.06 -3.23 -4.48
CA LYS A 17 -18.61 -2.39 -5.56
C LYS A 17 -17.50 -1.55 -6.20
N ASN A 18 -16.58 -1.02 -5.40
CA ASN A 18 -15.42 -0.29 -5.90
C ASN A 18 -14.48 -1.22 -6.67
N VAL A 19 -14.22 -2.44 -6.16
CA VAL A 19 -13.39 -3.45 -6.85
C VAL A 19 -13.90 -3.71 -8.28
N LYS A 20 -15.22 -3.87 -8.45
CA LYS A 20 -15.83 -4.02 -9.78
C LYS A 20 -15.63 -2.81 -10.68
N GLY A 21 -15.63 -1.60 -10.11
CA GLY A 21 -15.37 -0.36 -10.84
C GLY A 21 -13.90 -0.24 -11.27
N MET A 22 -12.97 -0.57 -10.36
CA MET A 22 -11.53 -0.52 -10.59
C MET A 22 -11.07 -1.39 -11.76
N ALA A 23 -11.70 -2.57 -11.94
CA ALA A 23 -11.43 -3.43 -13.09
C ALA A 23 -11.66 -2.73 -14.45
N ARG A 24 -12.57 -1.76 -14.53
CA ARG A 24 -12.82 -0.98 -15.76
C ARG A 24 -11.68 -0.01 -16.08
N PHE A 25 -10.85 0.31 -15.09
CA PHE A 25 -9.67 1.15 -15.22
C PHE A 25 -8.38 0.33 -15.37
N GLY A 26 -8.48 -0.98 -15.60
CA GLY A 26 -7.31 -1.85 -15.77
C GLY A 26 -6.58 -2.19 -14.46
N ILE A 27 -7.22 -1.98 -13.31
CA ILE A 27 -6.68 -2.40 -12.02
C ILE A 27 -7.10 -3.85 -11.76
N ASN A 28 -6.13 -4.69 -11.38
CA ASN A 28 -6.37 -6.09 -11.09
C ASN A 28 -7.34 -6.23 -9.90
N SER A 29 -8.34 -7.11 -9.99
CA SER A 29 -9.29 -7.35 -8.91
C SER A 29 -8.81 -8.41 -7.91
N LYS A 30 -7.74 -9.14 -8.22
CA LYS A 30 -7.16 -10.14 -7.32
C LYS A 30 -6.51 -9.46 -6.12
N ASN A 31 -6.91 -9.87 -4.92
CA ASN A 31 -6.44 -9.29 -3.64
C ASN A 31 -6.66 -7.76 -3.51
N THR A 32 -7.69 -7.24 -4.18
CA THR A 32 -8.06 -5.82 -4.16
C THR A 32 -9.29 -5.63 -3.28
N LEU A 33 -9.19 -4.71 -2.33
CA LEU A 33 -10.21 -4.43 -1.32
C LEU A 33 -11.12 -3.26 -1.72
N GLY A 34 -10.77 -2.45 -2.73
CA GLY A 34 -11.61 -1.36 -3.21
C GLY A 34 -11.61 -0.13 -2.30
N ILE A 35 -10.53 0.08 -1.54
CA ILE A 35 -10.42 1.19 -0.58
C ILE A 35 -9.91 2.44 -1.30
N SER A 36 -10.52 3.58 -1.01
CA SER A 36 -10.13 4.84 -1.65
C SER A 36 -8.71 5.30 -1.23
N VAL A 37 -7.94 5.83 -2.18
CA VAL A 37 -6.62 6.44 -1.91
C VAL A 37 -6.66 7.52 -0.80
N PRO A 38 -7.66 8.42 -0.73
CA PRO A 38 -7.75 9.38 0.38
C PRO A 38 -7.80 8.74 1.76
N TYR A 39 -8.52 7.61 1.91
CA TYR A 39 -8.54 6.84 3.14
C TYR A 39 -7.16 6.26 3.46
N LEU A 40 -6.49 5.64 2.48
CA LEU A 40 -5.15 5.09 2.67
C LEU A 40 -4.13 6.18 3.07
N ARG A 41 -4.22 7.37 2.47
CA ARG A 41 -3.36 8.52 2.85
C ARG A 41 -3.65 9.04 4.26
N LYS A 42 -4.90 8.97 4.72
CA LYS A 42 -5.26 9.27 6.12
C LYS A 42 -4.64 8.24 7.06
N LEU A 43 -4.78 6.96 6.74
CA LEU A 43 -4.20 5.86 7.52
C LEU A 43 -2.66 5.95 7.56
N ALA A 44 -2.00 6.26 6.44
CA ALA A 44 -0.55 6.48 6.39
C ALA A 44 -0.10 7.57 7.36
N LYS A 45 -0.84 8.68 7.46
CA LYS A 45 -0.56 9.75 8.44
C LYS A 45 -0.74 9.27 9.88
N GLU A 46 -1.78 8.47 10.17
CA GLU A 46 -2.01 7.90 11.50
C GLU A 46 -0.86 6.94 11.89
N ILE A 47 -0.43 6.08 10.97
CA ILE A 47 0.75 5.21 11.16
C ILE A 47 1.98 6.05 11.44
N GLY A 48 2.24 7.09 10.64
CA GLY A 48 3.39 7.98 10.82
C GLY A 48 3.37 8.78 12.12
N GLN A 49 2.20 9.20 12.61
CA GLN A 49 2.07 9.86 13.91
C GLN A 49 2.43 8.93 15.08
N THR A 50 2.27 7.61 14.89
CA THR A 50 2.59 6.59 15.92
C THR A 50 3.99 6.01 15.78
N CYS A 51 4.72 6.29 14.69
CA CYS A 51 6.01 5.64 14.37
C CYS A 51 7.08 6.67 13.91
N LEU A 52 8.20 6.77 14.65
CA LEU A 52 9.42 7.55 14.35
C LEU A 52 9.22 9.06 14.04
N PRO A 53 10.25 9.92 14.27
CA PRO A 53 10.13 11.37 14.06
C PRO A 53 9.86 11.80 12.60
N ALA A 54 9.99 10.89 11.62
CA ALA A 54 9.74 11.15 10.20
C ALA A 54 8.43 10.54 9.67
N GLY A 55 7.68 9.81 10.48
CA GLY A 55 6.43 9.16 10.08
C GLY A 55 6.56 8.07 9.00
N ARG A 56 7.75 7.50 8.85
CA ARG A 56 8.09 6.45 7.86
C ARG A 56 8.63 5.22 8.57
N ASN A 57 8.31 4.03 8.05
CA ASN A 57 8.75 2.75 8.61
C ASN A 57 9.03 1.76 7.47
N HIS A 58 10.31 1.61 7.15
CA HIS A 58 10.79 0.78 6.04
C HIS A 58 10.44 -0.71 6.23
N THR A 59 10.63 -1.26 7.43
CA THR A 59 10.30 -2.66 7.74
C THR A 59 8.81 -2.92 7.58
N LEU A 60 7.96 -2.05 8.13
CA LEU A 60 6.51 -2.18 7.99
C LEU A 60 6.04 -2.06 6.54
N ALA A 61 6.69 -1.20 5.74
CA ALA A 61 6.40 -1.09 4.31
C ALA A 61 6.66 -2.41 3.58
N GLN A 62 7.78 -3.09 3.86
CA GLN A 62 8.05 -4.41 3.27
C GLN A 62 7.03 -5.46 3.70
N GLU A 63 6.69 -5.52 5.00
CA GLU A 63 5.69 -6.47 5.50
C GLU A 63 4.31 -6.26 4.87
N LEU A 64 3.91 -4.99 4.67
CA LEU A 64 2.68 -4.65 3.96
C LEU A 64 2.73 -5.03 2.47
N TRP A 65 3.88 -4.83 1.82
CA TRP A 65 4.08 -5.23 0.44
C TRP A 65 3.90 -6.74 0.24
N ASP A 66 4.54 -7.52 1.10
CA ASP A 66 4.55 -8.99 1.10
C ASP A 66 3.18 -9.60 1.40
N SER A 67 2.28 -8.83 2.03
CA SER A 67 0.89 -9.26 2.25
C SER A 67 0.11 -9.53 0.96
N GLY A 68 0.55 -8.93 -0.16
CA GLY A 68 -0.02 -9.14 -1.49
C GLY A 68 -1.39 -8.51 -1.72
N PHE A 69 -1.90 -7.70 -0.78
CA PHE A 69 -3.09 -6.89 -0.98
C PHE A 69 -2.75 -5.61 -1.74
N HIS A 70 -3.56 -5.27 -2.75
CA HIS A 70 -3.36 -4.09 -3.57
C HIS A 70 -3.27 -2.80 -2.72
N GLU A 71 -4.22 -2.59 -1.81
CA GLU A 71 -4.26 -1.46 -0.89
C GLU A 71 -3.11 -1.46 0.14
N ALA A 72 -2.60 -2.64 0.51
CA ALA A 72 -1.44 -2.72 1.39
C ALA A 72 -0.16 -2.32 0.66
N ARG A 73 -0.01 -2.67 -0.64
CA ARG A 73 1.11 -2.23 -1.48
C ARG A 73 1.09 -0.72 -1.72
N LEU A 74 -0.09 -0.15 -1.96
CA LEU A 74 -0.29 1.30 -2.01
C LEU A 74 0.16 1.97 -0.71
N LEU A 75 -0.29 1.42 0.43
CA LEU A 75 0.05 1.93 1.76
C LEU A 75 1.54 1.79 2.06
N ALA A 76 2.18 0.68 1.66
CA ALA A 76 3.63 0.49 1.75
C ALA A 76 4.37 1.63 1.05
N GLY A 77 4.00 1.95 -0.19
CA GLY A 77 4.57 3.10 -0.92
C GLY A 77 4.36 4.45 -0.22
N PHE A 78 3.28 4.64 0.56
CA PHE A 78 3.04 5.87 1.32
C PHE A 78 3.92 6.01 2.56
N ILE A 79 4.29 4.89 3.19
CA ILE A 79 4.99 4.90 4.49
C ILE A 79 6.46 4.52 4.41
N ASP A 80 6.94 4.09 3.24
CA ASP A 80 8.32 3.67 3.07
C ASP A 80 9.33 4.83 3.24
N ASN A 81 10.49 4.50 3.79
CA ASN A 81 11.60 5.44 3.92
C ASN A 81 12.45 5.44 2.65
N HIS A 82 12.24 6.43 1.78
CA HIS A 82 12.98 6.59 0.53
C HIS A 82 14.52 6.61 0.68
N LYS A 83 15.05 6.93 1.88
CA LYS A 83 16.49 6.89 2.16
C LYS A 83 17.03 5.47 2.41
N GLU A 84 16.15 4.53 2.74
CA GLU A 84 16.46 3.12 2.96
C GLU A 84 16.14 2.27 1.73
N VAL A 85 15.38 2.82 0.77
CA VAL A 85 15.02 2.12 -0.47
C VAL A 85 16.26 1.79 -1.29
N THR A 86 16.43 0.50 -1.58
CA THR A 86 17.54 0.00 -2.39
C THR A 86 17.09 -0.36 -3.80
N GLN A 87 18.03 -0.42 -4.75
CA GLN A 87 17.75 -0.95 -6.09
C GLN A 87 17.15 -2.36 -6.02
N LYS A 88 17.72 -3.23 -5.19
CA LYS A 88 17.24 -4.61 -5.03
C LYS A 88 15.77 -4.67 -4.57
N GLN A 89 15.38 -3.80 -3.64
CA GLN A 89 13.98 -3.71 -3.22
C GLN A 89 13.10 -3.25 -4.38
N MET A 90 13.49 -2.19 -5.08
CA MET A 90 12.67 -1.68 -6.19
C MET A 90 12.55 -2.68 -7.33
N ASP A 91 13.62 -3.43 -7.64
CA ASP A 91 13.57 -4.53 -8.62
C ASP A 91 12.58 -5.62 -8.18
N ALA A 92 12.54 -5.95 -6.89
CA ALA A 92 11.56 -6.90 -6.34
C ALA A 92 10.13 -6.34 -6.45
N TRP A 93 9.90 -5.08 -6.04
CA TRP A 93 8.58 -4.45 -6.10
C TRP A 93 8.06 -4.31 -7.54
N VAL A 94 8.91 -3.90 -8.48
CA VAL A 94 8.51 -3.77 -9.90
C VAL A 94 8.07 -5.10 -10.49
N SER A 95 8.68 -6.23 -10.08
CA SER A 95 8.27 -7.56 -10.52
C SER A 95 6.86 -7.95 -10.07
N ASP A 96 6.35 -7.29 -9.03
CA ASP A 96 5.03 -7.48 -8.43
C ASP A 96 3.97 -6.52 -8.95
N PHE A 97 4.35 -5.47 -9.70
CA PHE A 97 3.40 -4.49 -10.21
C PHE A 97 2.44 -5.15 -11.20
N ASP A 98 1.15 -5.08 -10.92
CA ASP A 98 0.10 -5.70 -11.72
C ASP A 98 -0.96 -4.70 -12.21
N SER A 99 -0.77 -3.42 -11.90
CA SER A 99 -1.67 -2.32 -12.22
C SER A 99 -0.93 -0.99 -12.22
N TRP A 100 -1.40 -0.05 -13.04
CA TRP A 100 -0.75 1.25 -13.26
C TRP A 100 -0.71 2.12 -12.00
N ASP A 101 -1.73 2.02 -11.15
CA ASP A 101 -1.86 2.82 -9.95
C ASP A 101 -0.90 2.38 -8.84
N VAL A 102 -0.56 1.08 -8.76
CA VAL A 102 0.54 0.62 -7.88
C VAL A 102 1.85 1.29 -8.29
N CYS A 103 2.17 1.28 -9.59
CA CYS A 103 3.37 1.94 -10.12
C CYS A 103 3.37 3.44 -9.82
N ASP A 104 2.28 4.13 -10.16
CA ASP A 104 2.15 5.58 -10.00
C ASP A 104 2.27 6.00 -8.54
N GLN A 105 1.57 5.30 -7.63
CA GLN A 105 1.65 5.65 -6.22
C GLN A 105 3.06 5.37 -5.68
N VAL A 106 3.65 4.20 -5.94
CA VAL A 106 5.01 3.90 -5.45
C VAL A 106 6.05 4.91 -5.93
N CYS A 107 5.94 5.40 -7.17
CA CYS A 107 6.93 6.30 -7.75
C CYS A 107 6.68 7.80 -7.50
N SER A 108 5.50 8.19 -7.02
CA SER A 108 5.09 9.61 -6.91
C SER A 108 4.90 10.12 -5.48
N ASN A 109 5.42 9.42 -4.47
CA ASN A 109 5.24 9.74 -3.04
C ASN A 109 6.43 10.44 -2.38
#